data_AF-A0A1B6YIM2-F1
#
_entry.id   AF-A0A1B6YIM2-F1
#
_cell.length_a   1.000
_cell.length_b   1.000
_cell.length_c   1.000
_cell.angle_alpha   90.00
_cell.angle_beta   90.00
_cell.angle_gamma   90.00
#
_symmetry.space_group_name_H-M   'P 1'
#
loop_
_entity.id
_entity.type
_entity.pdbx_description
1 polymer ?
#
loop_
_entity_poly.entity_id
_entity_poly.type
_entity_poly.pdbx_seq_one_letter_code
_entity_poly.pdbx_strand_id
1 'polypeptide(L)'
;MSLSASKQLPAGLPEVLRAAHDVFINLTTDRILQIEALTVAINKGEDPEPAAREIAQIAHKIAGVAGTLGYPDIGDLARSVEQSLKADILAGAPLQNWSSINPAIEDLLDAMEEVI
;
A
#
# COMPACT_ATOMS: atom_id res chain seq x y z
N MET A 1 4.97 12.80 25.10
CA MET A 1 5.96 12.31 24.12
C MET A 1 5.49 12.84 22.77
N SER A 2 6.31 13.69 22.16
CA SER A 2 6.01 14.38 20.89
C SER A 2 6.62 13.57 19.77
N LEU A 3 5.86 13.30 18.71
CA LEU A 3 6.32 13.07 17.34
C LEU A 3 5.07 12.97 16.44
N SER A 4 4.80 14.00 15.65
CA SER A 4 4.46 13.86 14.22
C SER A 4 4.42 15.27 13.65
N ALA A 5 5.58 15.73 13.19
CA ALA A 5 5.61 16.87 12.29
C ALA A 5 4.98 16.38 11.00
N SER A 6 3.74 16.80 10.72
CA SER A 6 3.07 16.60 9.45
C SER A 6 4.11 16.84 8.35
N LYS A 7 4.45 15.80 7.60
CA LYS A 7 5.54 15.78 6.62
C LYS A 7 5.14 16.67 5.44
N GLN A 8 5.20 17.99 5.64
CA GLN A 8 4.81 18.98 4.65
C GLN A 8 5.75 18.88 3.45
N LEU A 9 5.16 18.86 2.26
CA LEU A 9 5.90 18.91 1.00
C LEU A 9 6.82 20.14 0.97
N PRO A 10 8.04 20.02 0.41
CA PRO A 10 8.96 21.15 0.30
C PRO A 10 8.40 22.27 -0.58
N ALA A 11 8.62 23.52 -0.18
CA ALA A 11 8.19 24.70 -0.92
C ALA A 11 8.88 24.76 -2.30
N GLY A 12 8.13 25.11 -3.35
CA GLY A 12 8.64 25.25 -4.72
C GLY A 12 8.48 24.02 -5.62
N LEU A 13 7.67 23.03 -5.21
CA LEU A 13 7.33 21.89 -6.07
C LEU A 13 6.64 22.37 -7.38
N PRO A 14 7.01 21.83 -8.55
CA PRO A 14 6.25 22.01 -9.78
C PRO A 14 4.75 21.68 -9.56
N GLU A 15 3.87 22.47 -10.17
CA GLU A 15 2.41 22.32 -10.03
C GLU A 15 1.91 20.89 -10.31
N VAL A 16 2.56 20.19 -11.25
CA VAL A 16 2.28 18.79 -11.59
C VAL A 16 2.51 17.84 -10.40
N LEU A 17 3.58 18.04 -9.62
CA LEU A 17 3.86 17.19 -8.46
C LEU A 17 2.89 17.49 -7.31
N ARG A 18 2.46 18.75 -7.16
CA ARG A 18 1.40 19.10 -6.19
C ARG A 18 0.07 18.41 -6.55
N ALA A 19 -0.35 18.49 -7.81
CA ALA A 19 -1.57 17.82 -8.27
C ALA A 19 -1.47 16.29 -8.11
N ALA A 20 -0.31 15.70 -8.40
CA ALA A 20 -0.07 14.27 -8.19
C ALA A 20 -0.13 13.88 -6.70
N HIS A 21 0.38 14.73 -5.82
CA HIS A 21 0.28 14.56 -4.36
C HIS A 21 -1.17 14.62 -3.88
N ASP A 22 -1.95 15.63 -4.30
CA ASP A 22 -3.36 15.75 -3.91
C ASP A 22 -4.16 14.53 -4.37
N VAL A 23 -3.91 14.04 -5.59
CA VAL A 23 -4.52 12.80 -6.09
C VAL A 23 -4.09 11.58 -5.28
N PHE A 24 -2.81 11.50 -4.90
CA PHE A 24 -2.31 10.40 -4.06
C PHE A 24 -3.05 10.36 -2.72
N ILE A 25 -3.11 11.48 -2.00
CA ILE A 25 -3.79 11.62 -0.70
C ILE A 25 -5.28 11.28 -0.83
N ASN A 26 -5.97 11.85 -1.82
CA ASN A 26 -7.40 11.59 -2.01
C ASN A 26 -7.72 10.12 -2.29
N LEU A 27 -6.80 9.37 -2.91
CA LEU A 27 -6.97 7.95 -3.18
C LEU A 27 -6.50 7.05 -2.03
N THR A 28 -5.78 7.59 -1.04
CA THR A 28 -5.21 6.81 0.06
C THR A 28 -6.30 6.14 0.88
N THR A 29 -7.35 6.87 1.28
CA THR A 29 -8.47 6.32 2.06
C THR A 29 -9.18 5.18 1.34
N ASP A 30 -9.52 5.37 0.06
CA ASP A 30 -10.19 4.33 -0.73
C ASP A 30 -9.34 3.06 -0.87
N ARG A 31 -8.01 3.21 -1.00
CA ARG A 31 -7.07 2.09 -1.07
C ARG A 31 -6.94 1.34 0.24
N ILE A 32 -6.90 2.05 1.37
CA ILE A 32 -6.90 1.44 2.72
C ILE A 32 -8.13 0.54 2.84
N LEU A 33 -9.33 1.11 2.65
CA LEU A 33 -10.59 0.37 2.75
C LEU A 33 -10.66 -0.82 1.80
N GLN A 34 -10.14 -0.65 0.57
CA GLN A 34 -10.11 -1.73 -0.41
C GLN A 34 -9.19 -2.87 0.04
N ILE A 35 -7.98 -2.57 0.51
CA ILE A 35 -7.02 -3.57 1.00
C ILE A 35 -7.57 -4.30 2.24
N GLU A 36 -8.17 -3.58 3.19
CA GLU A 36 -8.80 -4.18 4.37
C GLU A 36 -9.92 -5.15 3.98
N ALA A 37 -10.80 -4.75 3.07
CA ALA A 37 -11.90 -5.59 2.59
C ALA A 37 -11.39 -6.87 1.91
N LEU A 38 -10.33 -6.76 1.09
CA LEU A 38 -9.70 -7.91 0.43
C LEU A 38 -9.00 -8.83 1.44
N THR A 39 -8.35 -8.27 2.45
CA THR A 39 -7.70 -9.01 3.55
C THR A 39 -8.73 -9.79 4.36
N VAL A 40 -9.88 -9.17 4.66
CA VAL A 40 -11.02 -9.84 5.32
C VAL A 40 -11.56 -10.98 4.46
N ALA A 41 -11.72 -10.78 3.14
CA ALA A 41 -12.18 -11.83 2.23
C ALA A 41 -11.21 -13.03 2.21
N ILE A 42 -9.90 -12.76 2.11
CA ILE A 42 -8.84 -13.79 2.20
C ILE A 42 -8.94 -14.57 3.51
N ASN A 43 -9.08 -13.88 4.64
CA ASN A 43 -9.15 -14.50 5.96
C ASN A 43 -10.42 -15.35 6.16
N LYS A 44 -11.49 -15.07 5.39
CA LYS A 44 -12.71 -15.90 5.34
C LYS A 44 -12.62 -17.05 4.33
N GLY A 45 -11.55 -17.12 3.53
CA GLY A 45 -11.39 -18.09 2.45
C GLY A 45 -12.22 -17.77 1.19
N GLU A 46 -12.65 -16.52 1.04
CA GLU A 46 -13.43 -16.03 -0.09
C GLU A 46 -12.49 -15.53 -1.19
N ASP A 47 -12.51 -16.19 -2.36
CA ASP A 47 -11.76 -15.82 -3.57
C ASP A 47 -10.30 -15.34 -3.32
N PRO A 48 -9.46 -16.18 -2.68
CA PRO A 48 -8.15 -15.75 -2.18
C PRO A 48 -7.18 -15.31 -3.28
N GLU A 49 -7.20 -15.97 -4.45
CA GLU A 49 -6.29 -15.61 -5.54
C GLU A 49 -6.65 -14.27 -6.20
N PRO A 50 -7.91 -14.02 -6.61
CA PRO A 50 -8.32 -12.68 -7.07
C PRO A 50 -8.00 -11.59 -6.05
N ALA A 51 -8.25 -11.83 -4.77
CA ALA A 51 -7.99 -10.86 -3.72
C ALA A 51 -6.48 -10.54 -3.57
N ALA A 52 -5.64 -11.59 -3.52
CA ALA A 52 -4.18 -11.43 -3.48
C ALA A 52 -3.64 -10.66 -4.70
N ARG A 53 -4.18 -10.93 -5.90
CA ARG A 53 -3.83 -10.21 -7.13
C ARG A 53 -4.19 -8.74 -7.06
N GLU A 54 -5.37 -8.41 -6.52
CA GLU A 54 -5.82 -7.02 -6.41
C GLU A 54 -4.98 -6.25 -5.39
N ILE A 55 -4.70 -6.84 -4.21
CA ILE A 55 -3.80 -6.23 -3.22
C ILE A 55 -2.42 -5.94 -3.86
N ALA A 56 -1.84 -6.91 -4.59
CA ALA A 56 -0.57 -6.72 -5.27
C ALA A 56 -0.60 -5.59 -6.31
N GLN A 57 -1.71 -5.39 -7.02
CA GLN A 57 -1.86 -4.29 -7.97
C GLN A 57 -1.98 -2.92 -7.29
N ILE A 58 -2.71 -2.84 -6.17
CA ILE A 58 -2.81 -1.60 -5.39
C ILE A 58 -1.43 -1.24 -4.82
N ALA A 59 -0.75 -2.21 -4.22
CA ALA A 59 0.60 -2.06 -3.68
C ALA A 59 1.61 -1.60 -4.76
N HIS A 60 1.55 -2.17 -5.96
CA HIS A 60 2.36 -1.73 -7.10
C HIS A 60 2.17 -0.24 -7.43
N LYS A 61 0.91 0.24 -7.48
CA LYS A 61 0.60 1.64 -7.77
C LYS A 61 1.16 2.57 -6.69
N ILE A 62 1.04 2.17 -5.41
CA ILE A 62 1.57 2.92 -4.27
C ILE A 62 3.10 2.99 -4.35
N ALA A 63 3.77 1.84 -4.53
CA ALA A 63 5.22 1.74 -4.63
C ALA A 63 5.82 2.59 -5.77
N GLY A 64 5.07 2.73 -6.88
CA GLY A 64 5.49 3.51 -8.04
C GLY A 64 5.48 5.03 -7.82
N VAL A 65 4.63 5.54 -6.92
CA VAL A 65 4.44 7.00 -6.75
C VAL A 65 4.90 7.51 -5.39
N ALA A 66 4.80 6.72 -4.32
CA ALA A 66 5.02 7.17 -2.94
C ALA A 66 6.42 7.79 -2.75
N GLY A 67 7.48 7.15 -3.25
CA GLY A 67 8.85 7.68 -3.15
C GLY A 67 9.04 9.03 -3.85
N THR A 68 8.39 9.23 -5.01
CA THR A 68 8.46 10.51 -5.75
C THR A 68 7.73 11.64 -5.03
N LEU A 69 6.76 11.30 -4.17
CA LEU A 69 5.91 12.24 -3.44
C LEU A 69 6.39 12.49 -2.00
N GLY A 70 7.56 11.97 -1.62
CA GLY A 70 8.15 12.20 -0.29
C GLY A 70 7.80 11.14 0.76
N TYR A 71 7.24 10.00 0.34
CA TYR A 71 6.86 8.87 1.18
C TYR A 71 7.67 7.60 0.85
N PRO A 72 9.01 7.60 1.01
CA PRO A 72 9.84 6.45 0.68
C PRO A 72 9.46 5.21 1.50
N ASP A 73 9.17 5.38 2.79
CA ASP A 73 8.83 4.27 3.69
C ASP A 73 7.54 3.54 3.24
N ILE A 74 6.48 4.28 2.90
CA ILE A 74 5.25 3.74 2.31
C ILE A 74 5.55 3.02 0.98
N GLY A 75 6.43 3.61 0.15
CA GLY A 75 6.81 3.02 -1.12
C GLY A 75 7.54 1.69 -0.98
N ASP A 76 8.40 1.55 0.03
CA ASP A 76 9.16 0.34 0.30
C ASP A 76 8.31 -0.76 0.93
N LEU A 77 7.42 -0.41 1.88
CA LEU A 77 6.41 -1.32 2.41
C LEU A 77 5.50 -1.87 1.31
N ALA A 78 4.96 -1.00 0.45
CA ALA A 78 4.12 -1.40 -0.66
C ALA A 78 4.86 -2.31 -1.66
N ARG A 79 6.13 -2.02 -1.94
CA ARG A 79 6.96 -2.87 -2.81
C ARG A 79 7.19 -4.26 -2.20
N SER A 80 7.42 -4.33 -0.89
CA SER A 80 7.59 -5.60 -0.18
C SER A 80 6.33 -6.48 -0.26
N VAL A 81 5.16 -5.89 0.01
CA VAL A 81 3.85 -6.55 -0.12
C VAL A 81 3.62 -7.03 -1.56
N GLU A 82 3.83 -6.15 -2.54
CA GLU A 82 3.68 -6.46 -3.96
C GLU A 82 4.53 -7.68 -4.36
N GLN A 83 5.82 -7.67 -4.03
CA GLN A 83 6.76 -8.71 -4.43
C GLN A 83 6.43 -10.06 -3.78
N SER A 84 6.05 -10.06 -2.50
CA SER A 84 5.71 -11.27 -1.77
C SER A 84 4.46 -11.94 -2.33
N LEU A 85 3.40 -11.15 -2.58
CA LEU A 85 2.17 -11.66 -3.20
C LEU A 85 2.43 -12.15 -4.63
N LYS A 86 3.19 -11.40 -5.45
CA LYS A 86 3.54 -11.82 -6.80
C LYS A 86 4.33 -13.13 -6.83
N ALA A 87 5.25 -13.34 -5.88
CA ALA A 87 6.01 -14.57 -5.79
C ALA A 87 5.09 -15.78 -5.56
N ASP A 88 4.19 -15.68 -4.59
CA ASP A 88 3.19 -16.71 -4.25
C ASP A 88 2.26 -17.02 -5.44
N ILE A 89 1.76 -15.97 -6.10
CA ILE A 89 0.89 -16.08 -7.27
C ILE A 89 1.62 -16.77 -8.43
N LEU A 90 2.87 -16.41 -8.72
CA LEU A 90 3.66 -17.01 -9.79
C LEU A 90 4.02 -18.47 -9.49
N ALA A 91 4.15 -18.84 -8.22
CA ALA A 91 4.36 -20.21 -7.78
C ALA A 91 3.08 -21.07 -7.85
N GLY A 92 1.92 -20.48 -8.14
CA GLY A 92 0.63 -21.18 -8.12
C GLY A 92 0.11 -21.47 -6.72
N ALA A 93 0.62 -20.78 -5.69
CA ALA A 93 0.23 -20.91 -4.30
C ALA A 93 0.01 -19.52 -3.67
N PRO A 94 -1.09 -18.82 -4.01
CA PRO A 94 -1.28 -17.37 -3.80
C PRO A 94 -1.25 -16.86 -2.35
N LEU A 95 -1.25 -17.76 -1.38
CA LEU A 95 -1.25 -17.47 0.05
C LEU A 95 -0.25 -18.36 0.81
N GLN A 96 0.74 -18.95 0.12
CA GLN A 96 1.74 -19.83 0.74
C GLN A 96 2.42 -19.16 1.94
N ASN A 97 2.71 -17.87 1.83
CA ASN A 97 3.41 -17.09 2.83
C ASN A 97 2.49 -16.07 3.54
N TRP A 98 1.17 -16.29 3.51
CA TRP A 98 0.17 -15.34 4.02
C TRP A 98 0.40 -14.91 5.48
N SER A 99 0.85 -15.82 6.34
CA SER A 99 1.16 -15.51 7.75
C SER A 99 2.26 -14.45 7.94
N SER A 100 3.12 -14.27 6.94
CA SER A 100 4.14 -13.21 6.91
C SER A 100 3.73 -11.99 6.08
N ILE A 101 2.89 -12.19 5.06
CA ILE A 101 2.40 -11.12 4.20
C ILE A 101 1.33 -10.28 4.91
N ASN A 102 0.43 -10.90 5.65
CA ASN A 102 -0.66 -10.19 6.33
C ASN A 102 -0.15 -9.13 7.31
N PRO A 103 0.81 -9.40 8.21
CA PRO A 103 1.40 -8.35 9.05
C PRO A 103 2.06 -7.22 8.24
N ALA A 104 2.72 -7.52 7.12
CA ALA A 104 3.32 -6.49 6.27
C ALA A 104 2.28 -5.62 5.54
N ILE A 105 1.08 -6.16 5.29
CA ILE A 105 -0.06 -5.39 4.82
C ILE A 105 -0.53 -4.43 5.92
N GLU A 106 -0.66 -4.90 7.16
CA GLU A 106 -1.01 -4.02 8.30
C GLU A 106 0.02 -2.89 8.47
N ASP A 107 1.33 -3.20 8.43
CA ASP A 107 2.38 -2.19 8.50
C ASP A 107 2.25 -1.12 7.38
N LEU A 108 1.86 -1.54 6.17
CA LEU A 108 1.59 -0.63 5.06
C LEU A 108 0.35 0.23 5.32
N LEU A 109 -0.74 -0.35 5.82
CA LEU A 109 -1.98 0.35 6.12
C LEU A 109 -1.77 1.40 7.21
N ASP A 110 -1.11 1.04 8.31
CA ASP A 110 -0.75 1.97 9.39
C ASP A 110 0.05 3.17 8.84
N ALA A 111 1.05 2.91 8.00
CA ALA A 111 1.85 3.97 7.40
C ALA A 111 1.05 4.86 6.42
N MET A 112 0.04 4.30 5.74
CA MET A 112 -0.87 5.04 4.86
C MET A 112 -1.87 5.89 5.66
N GLU A 113 -2.32 5.42 6.82
CA GLU A 113 -3.20 6.18 7.71
C GLU A 113 -2.50 7.39 8.33
N GLU A 114 -1.20 7.30 8.61
CA GLU A 114 -0.43 8.42 9.17
C GLU A 114 -0.32 9.66 8.25
N VAL A 115 -0.64 9.52 6.95
CA VAL A 115 -0.49 10.62 5.97
C VAL A 115 -1.80 11.31 5.57
N ILE A 116 -2.94 10.84 6.09
CA ILE A 116 -4.28 11.42 5.87
C ILE A 116 -4.82 12.06 7.14
#